data_AF-A0A315DTZ5-F1
#
_entry.id   AF-A0A315DTZ5-F1
#
_cell.length_a   1.000
_cell.length_b   1.000
_cell.length_c   1.000
_cell.angle_alpha   90.00
_cell.angle_beta   90.00
_cell.angle_gamma   90.00
#
_symmetry.space_group_name_H-M   'P 1'
#
loop_
_entity.id
_entity.type
_entity.pdbx_description
1 polymer ?
#
loop_
_entity_poly.entity_id
_entity_poly.type
_entity_poly.pdbx_seq_one_letter_code
_entity_poly.pdbx_strand_id
1 'polypeptide(L)'
;MFNEMKECTMSDLYKFQFDVNNTSVLQMWEVERYKTKLQKTLGSTFEVETGLNDSGLTGVLSVTQSKLSKGFAKTSVFEDQDGDGLFQQAFEIQVATSTATAAQLEKHKFSFDASGQVTADYELSKGIWKLVGIDQDEAFTVVSLDGVDYVVKTEQERDGVEFELFRDDNQDGVWTRIAEGEAGAGFVDASTGTVDLVGVQIYLDAAIGMVG
;
A
#
# COMPACT_ATOMS: atom_id res chain seq x y z
N MET A 1 -29.62 13.84 -3.80
CA MET A 1 -28.47 14.71 -4.08
C MET A 1 -27.28 13.78 -4.06
N PHE A 2 -26.77 13.39 -5.23
CA PHE A 2 -25.57 12.58 -5.32
C PHE A 2 -24.42 13.51 -4.94
N ASN A 3 -23.78 13.21 -3.81
CA ASN A 3 -22.55 13.89 -3.42
C ASN A 3 -21.52 13.47 -4.48
N GLU A 4 -20.98 14.42 -5.24
CA GLU A 4 -19.79 14.17 -6.05
C GLU A 4 -18.71 13.71 -5.06
N MET A 5 -18.39 12.42 -5.10
CA MET A 5 -17.18 11.91 -4.46
C MET A 5 -16.03 12.59 -5.20
N LYS A 6 -15.44 13.61 -4.59
CA LYS A 6 -14.09 14.02 -4.97
C LYS A 6 -13.24 12.76 -4.89
N GLU A 7 -12.66 12.37 -6.01
CA GLU A 7 -11.65 11.31 -6.04
C GLU A 7 -10.59 11.69 -5.00
N CYS A 8 -10.49 10.85 -3.97
CA CYS A 8 -9.53 11.01 -2.89
C CYS A 8 -8.22 10.40 -3.40
N THR A 9 -7.37 11.24 -3.97
CA THR A 9 -6.11 10.84 -4.60
C THR A 9 -4.96 11.19 -3.68
N MET A 10 -4.04 10.25 -3.48
CA MET A 10 -2.76 10.52 -2.82
C MET A 10 -2.10 11.73 -3.52
N SER A 11 -1.69 12.72 -2.74
CA SER A 11 -1.41 14.07 -3.27
C SER A 11 -0.08 14.21 -4.01
N ASP A 12 0.75 13.16 -3.99
CA ASP A 12 2.10 13.20 -4.55
C ASP A 12 2.08 13.01 -6.06
N LEU A 13 2.64 14.01 -6.76
CA LEU A 13 2.74 14.05 -8.21
C LEU A 13 4.15 13.71 -8.67
N TYR A 14 4.24 13.05 -9.81
CA TYR A 14 5.48 12.56 -10.39
C TYR A 14 5.55 12.84 -11.88
N LYS A 15 6.80 12.96 -12.38
CA LYS A 15 7.10 12.94 -13.80
C LYS A 15 8.04 11.79 -14.09
N PHE A 16 7.84 11.17 -15.23
CA PHE A 16 8.71 10.12 -15.74
C PHE A 16 9.27 10.52 -17.09
N GLN A 17 10.55 10.19 -17.30
CA GLN A 17 11.14 10.17 -18.62
C GLN A 17 11.26 8.72 -19.04
N PHE A 18 10.62 8.37 -20.15
CA PHE A 18 10.65 7.03 -20.70
C PHE A 18 11.68 6.90 -21.84
N ASP A 19 11.98 5.66 -22.21
CA ASP A 19 12.63 5.37 -23.49
C ASP A 19 11.71 5.72 -24.67
N VAL A 20 12.25 5.65 -25.90
CA VAL A 20 11.53 6.00 -27.13
C VAL A 20 10.30 5.12 -27.40
N ASN A 21 10.22 3.95 -26.77
CA ASN A 21 9.14 2.99 -26.98
C ASN A 21 8.14 2.96 -25.82
N ASN A 22 8.30 3.80 -24.80
CA ASN A 22 7.53 3.77 -23.56
C ASN A 22 7.57 2.40 -22.86
N THR A 23 8.69 1.70 -22.95
CA THR A 23 8.86 0.37 -22.33
C THR A 23 9.70 0.39 -21.05
N SER A 24 10.45 1.47 -20.84
CA SER A 24 11.36 1.60 -19.69
C SER A 24 11.37 3.01 -19.13
N VAL A 25 11.49 3.14 -17.82
CA VAL A 25 11.74 4.42 -17.13
C VAL A 25 13.24 4.71 -17.12
N LEU A 26 13.62 5.88 -17.65
CA LEU A 26 15.00 6.39 -17.62
C LEU A 26 15.25 7.29 -16.40
N GLN A 27 14.29 8.16 -16.08
CA GLN A 27 14.37 9.11 -14.96
C GLN A 27 12.98 9.33 -14.36
N MET A 28 12.97 9.73 -13.09
CA MET A 28 11.75 10.00 -12.32
C MET A 28 11.98 11.24 -11.47
N TRP A 29 10.97 12.10 -11.38
CA TRP A 29 10.96 13.28 -10.52
C TRP A 29 9.70 13.31 -9.67
N GLU A 30 9.87 13.64 -8.41
CA GLU A 30 8.79 14.09 -7.53
C GLU A 30 8.49 15.55 -7.87
N VAL A 31 7.22 15.88 -8.05
CA VAL A 31 6.73 17.21 -8.44
C VAL A 31 6.07 17.83 -7.22
N GLU A 32 6.73 18.84 -6.66
CA GLU A 32 6.14 19.70 -5.66
C GLU A 32 5.69 21.01 -6.31
N ARG A 33 4.83 21.77 -5.61
CA ARG A 33 4.11 22.96 -6.13
C ARG A 33 4.91 23.93 -7.01
N TYR A 34 6.21 24.11 -6.75
CA TYR A 34 7.06 25.01 -7.54
C TYR A 34 8.41 24.41 -7.95
N LYS A 35 8.62 23.10 -7.74
CA LYS A 35 9.93 22.45 -7.93
C LYS A 35 9.78 20.99 -8.27
N THR A 36 10.69 20.49 -9.11
CA THR A 36 10.83 19.08 -9.42
C THR A 36 12.12 18.54 -8.82
N LYS A 37 12.05 17.40 -8.14
CA LYS A 37 13.18 16.77 -7.47
C LYS A 37 13.47 15.41 -8.10
N LEU A 38 14.64 15.30 -8.72
CA LEU A 38 15.08 14.04 -9.34
C LEU A 38 15.21 12.95 -8.28
N GLN A 39 14.52 11.83 -8.50
CA GLN A 39 14.56 10.66 -7.63
C GLN A 39 15.64 9.68 -8.08
N LYS A 40 16.19 8.93 -7.13
CA LYS A 40 17.12 7.84 -7.44
C LYS A 40 16.34 6.64 -7.93
N THR A 41 16.54 6.29 -9.20
CA THR A 41 15.94 5.08 -9.82
C THR A 41 16.81 3.84 -9.64
N LEU A 42 18.11 4.01 -9.34
CA LEU A 42 19.05 2.88 -9.14
C LEU A 42 18.57 1.95 -8.02
N GLY A 43 18.51 0.65 -8.33
CA GLY A 43 18.02 -0.38 -7.41
C GLY A 43 16.51 -0.57 -7.40
N SER A 44 15.78 0.14 -8.28
CA SER A 44 14.36 -0.10 -8.54
C SER A 44 14.19 -0.82 -9.87
N THR A 45 13.12 -1.61 -9.99
CA THR A 45 12.57 -2.10 -11.26
C THR A 45 11.30 -1.31 -11.58
N PHE A 46 10.98 -1.20 -12.86
CA PHE A 46 9.80 -0.49 -13.33
C PHE A 46 9.06 -1.36 -14.34
N GLU A 47 7.75 -1.42 -14.20
CA GLU A 47 6.82 -1.94 -15.21
C GLU A 47 6.00 -0.76 -15.72
N VAL A 48 5.79 -0.71 -17.04
CA VAL A 48 5.10 0.40 -17.70
C VAL A 48 3.91 -0.15 -18.45
N GLU A 49 2.72 0.35 -18.13
CA GLU A 49 1.50 0.02 -18.85
C GLU A 49 1.13 1.15 -19.81
N THR A 50 0.76 0.79 -21.04
CA THR A 50 0.34 1.74 -22.06
C THR A 50 -1.07 1.42 -22.54
N GLY A 51 -1.82 2.45 -22.90
CA GLY A 51 -3.20 2.32 -23.32
C GLY A 51 -3.81 3.65 -23.73
N LEU A 52 -5.14 3.67 -23.91
CA LEU A 52 -5.88 4.90 -24.18
C LEU A 52 -6.22 5.59 -22.86
N ASN A 53 -5.86 6.86 -22.74
CA ASN A 53 -6.23 7.70 -21.60
C ASN A 53 -7.66 8.28 -21.75
N ASP A 54 -8.13 9.03 -20.77
CA ASP A 54 -9.46 9.66 -20.76
C ASP A 54 -9.67 10.67 -21.89
N SER A 55 -8.56 11.22 -22.41
CA SER A 55 -8.55 12.07 -23.60
C SER A 55 -8.59 11.30 -24.92
N GLY A 56 -8.62 9.96 -24.88
CA GLY A 56 -8.65 9.06 -26.03
C GLY A 56 -7.32 8.98 -26.78
N LEU A 57 -6.21 9.38 -26.16
CA LEU A 57 -4.86 9.33 -26.73
C LEU A 57 -4.11 8.12 -26.18
N THR A 58 -3.29 7.49 -27.03
CA THR A 58 -2.40 6.42 -26.58
C THR A 58 -1.22 7.02 -25.82
N GLY A 59 -1.00 6.55 -24.60
CA GLY A 59 0.07 7.00 -23.72
C GLY A 59 0.47 5.94 -22.70
N VAL A 60 1.35 6.31 -21.77
CA VAL A 60 1.61 5.53 -20.56
C VAL A 60 0.48 5.83 -19.59
N LEU A 61 -0.23 4.80 -19.12
CA LEU A 61 -1.33 4.94 -18.17
C LEU A 61 -0.86 4.71 -16.73
N SER A 62 0.04 3.75 -16.54
CA SER A 62 0.55 3.42 -15.22
C SER A 62 2.04 3.07 -15.24
N VAL A 63 2.71 3.33 -14.13
CA VAL A 63 4.08 2.90 -13.84
C VAL A 63 4.06 2.22 -12.49
N THR A 64 4.51 0.97 -12.44
CA THR A 64 4.73 0.24 -11.19
C THR A 64 6.22 0.22 -10.89
N GLN A 65 6.62 0.87 -9.80
CA GLN A 65 8.00 0.83 -9.30
C GLN A 65 8.10 -0.20 -8.18
N SER A 66 9.03 -1.15 -8.29
CA SER A 66 9.39 -2.04 -7.17
C SER A 66 10.83 -1.81 -6.75
N LYS A 67 11.09 -1.85 -5.45
CA LYS A 67 12.41 -1.61 -4.87
C LYS A 67 12.64 -2.49 -3.65
N LEU A 68 13.73 -3.24 -3.68
CA LEU A 68 14.21 -3.94 -2.50
C LEU A 68 15.10 -3.02 -1.66
N SER A 69 14.81 -2.98 -0.37
CA SER A 69 15.59 -2.29 0.65
C SER A 69 15.84 -3.25 1.81
N LYS A 70 16.68 -2.87 2.78
CA LYS A 70 17.17 -3.79 3.82
C LYS A 70 16.00 -4.34 4.64
N GLY A 71 15.58 -5.57 4.36
CA GLY A 71 14.49 -6.25 5.02
C GLY A 71 13.11 -6.03 4.39
N PHE A 72 12.94 -5.14 3.41
CA PHE A 72 11.62 -4.76 2.90
C PHE A 72 11.59 -4.64 1.37
N ALA A 73 10.49 -5.06 0.76
CA ALA A 73 10.13 -4.77 -0.61
C ALA A 73 9.11 -3.63 -0.64
N LYS A 74 9.42 -2.54 -1.34
CA LYS A 74 8.49 -1.43 -1.54
C LYS A 74 7.98 -1.46 -2.97
N THR A 75 6.68 -1.34 -3.15
CA THR A 75 6.03 -1.13 -4.45
C THR A 75 5.24 0.17 -4.42
N SER A 76 5.34 0.96 -5.48
CA SER A 76 4.53 2.15 -5.69
C SER A 76 3.92 2.09 -7.10
N VAL A 77 2.64 2.44 -7.22
CA VAL A 77 1.92 2.55 -8.50
C VAL A 77 1.61 4.01 -8.76
N PHE A 78 1.95 4.47 -9.96
CA PHE A 78 1.72 5.84 -10.41
C PHE A 78 0.82 5.83 -11.64
N GLU A 79 -0.19 6.70 -11.70
CA GLU A 79 -1.18 6.73 -12.78
C GLU A 79 -1.29 8.11 -13.44
N ASP A 80 -1.48 8.12 -14.76
CA ASP A 80 -1.70 9.30 -15.60
C ASP A 80 -2.93 9.06 -16.50
N GLN A 81 -4.11 9.01 -15.86
CA GLN A 81 -5.35 8.69 -16.57
C GLN A 81 -5.83 9.83 -17.48
N ASP A 82 -5.50 11.09 -17.17
CA ASP A 82 -5.88 12.23 -18.00
C ASP A 82 -4.90 12.49 -19.17
N GLY A 83 -3.68 11.97 -19.06
CA GLY A 83 -2.64 12.02 -20.08
C GLY A 83 -1.86 13.33 -20.12
N ASP A 84 -1.86 14.11 -19.04
CA ASP A 84 -1.16 15.40 -18.98
C ASP A 84 0.35 15.25 -18.72
N GLY A 85 0.81 14.02 -18.43
CA GLY A 85 2.19 13.68 -18.13
C GLY A 85 2.61 13.93 -16.67
N LEU A 86 1.66 14.22 -15.78
CA LEU A 86 1.81 14.24 -14.33
C LEU A 86 1.14 13.01 -13.73
N PHE A 87 1.96 12.10 -13.24
CA PHE A 87 1.49 10.88 -12.63
C PHE A 87 1.16 11.10 -11.17
N GLN A 88 -0.01 10.67 -10.72
CA GLN A 88 -0.37 10.63 -9.30
C GLN A 88 0.10 9.31 -8.72
N GLN A 89 0.72 9.32 -7.54
CA GLN A 89 0.96 8.07 -6.81
C GLN A 89 -0.39 7.54 -6.33
N ALA A 90 -0.87 6.45 -6.91
CA ALA A 90 -2.19 5.90 -6.62
C ALA A 90 -2.13 4.83 -5.51
N PHE A 91 -0.98 4.20 -5.33
CA PHE A 91 -0.78 3.14 -4.34
C PHE A 91 0.68 3.06 -3.90
N GLU A 92 0.90 2.73 -2.63
CA GLU A 92 2.19 2.33 -2.09
C GLU A 92 2.01 1.22 -1.06
N ILE A 93 2.91 0.24 -1.10
CA ILE A 93 3.04 -0.76 -0.05
C ILE A 93 4.50 -1.07 0.23
N GLN A 94 4.85 -1.16 1.50
CA GLN A 94 6.08 -1.73 1.99
C GLN A 94 5.77 -3.07 2.66
N VAL A 95 6.41 -4.12 2.17
CA VAL A 95 6.22 -5.50 2.65
C VAL A 95 7.52 -5.99 3.25
N ALA A 96 7.46 -6.50 4.48
CA ALA A 96 8.57 -7.17 5.12
C ALA A 96 8.98 -8.41 4.32
N THR A 97 10.29 -8.65 4.22
CA THR A 97 10.85 -9.82 3.55
C THR A 97 11.32 -10.84 4.59
N SER A 98 11.65 -12.06 4.15
CA SER A 98 12.34 -13.05 4.98
C SER A 98 13.68 -12.58 5.57
N THR A 99 14.23 -11.45 5.09
CA THR A 99 15.44 -10.84 5.63
C THR A 99 15.17 -9.72 6.64
N ALA A 100 13.91 -9.32 6.83
CA ALA A 100 13.51 -8.44 7.92
C ALA A 100 13.85 -9.13 9.25
N THR A 101 14.42 -8.38 10.19
CA THR A 101 14.63 -8.97 11.52
C THR A 101 13.31 -8.93 12.28
N ALA A 102 12.88 -10.05 12.85
CA ALA A 102 11.62 -10.14 13.59
C ALA A 102 11.54 -9.15 14.77
N ALA A 103 12.69 -8.68 15.29
CA ALA A 103 12.75 -7.67 16.34
C ALA A 103 12.45 -6.24 15.86
N GLN A 104 12.46 -6.00 14.55
CA GLN A 104 12.10 -4.71 13.93
C GLN A 104 10.62 -4.61 13.57
N LEU A 105 9.91 -5.74 13.56
CA LEU A 105 8.52 -5.78 13.17
C LEU A 105 7.63 -5.60 14.38
N GLU A 106 6.59 -4.80 14.20
CA GLU A 106 5.58 -4.57 15.24
C GLU A 106 4.77 -5.84 15.45
N LYS A 107 4.43 -6.08 16.72
CA LYS A 107 3.70 -7.28 17.14
C LYS A 107 2.44 -6.86 17.87
N HIS A 108 1.34 -7.48 17.50
CA HIS A 108 0.00 -7.17 17.97
C HIS A 108 -0.68 -8.40 18.54
N LYS A 109 -1.64 -8.17 19.43
CA LYS A 109 -2.65 -9.14 19.83
C LYS A 109 -4.00 -8.53 19.60
N PHE A 110 -4.80 -9.21 18.79
CA PHE A 110 -6.18 -8.80 18.55
C PHE A 110 -7.13 -9.64 19.39
N SER A 111 -8.16 -9.00 19.94
CA SER A 111 -9.33 -9.69 20.50
C SER A 111 -10.44 -9.66 19.47
N PHE A 112 -11.14 -10.79 19.32
CA PHE A 112 -12.23 -10.93 18.34
C PHE A 112 -13.55 -11.20 19.04
N ASP A 113 -14.65 -10.69 18.50
CA ASP A 113 -15.99 -11.09 18.92
C ASP A 113 -16.43 -12.41 18.28
N ALA A 114 -17.66 -12.84 18.58
CA ALA A 114 -18.21 -14.09 18.06
C ALA A 114 -18.44 -14.11 16.54
N SER A 115 -18.41 -12.94 15.89
CA SER A 115 -18.52 -12.78 14.43
C SER A 115 -17.16 -12.69 13.74
N GLY A 116 -16.06 -12.67 14.51
CA GLY A 116 -14.70 -12.52 13.99
C GLY A 116 -14.26 -11.06 13.81
N GLN A 117 -15.02 -10.09 14.32
CA GLN A 117 -14.64 -8.68 14.27
C GLN A 117 -13.64 -8.34 15.37
N VAL A 118 -12.62 -7.56 15.04
CA VAL A 118 -11.65 -7.04 16.03
C VAL A 118 -12.35 -6.09 17.00
N THR A 119 -12.14 -6.32 18.30
CA THR A 119 -12.73 -5.54 19.40
C THR A 119 -11.69 -4.90 20.32
N ALA A 120 -10.43 -5.31 20.20
CA ALA A 120 -9.31 -4.68 20.88
C ALA A 120 -8.02 -4.99 20.12
N ASP A 121 -7.11 -4.01 20.09
CA ASP A 121 -5.74 -4.13 19.62
C ASP A 121 -4.77 -3.87 20.76
N TYR A 122 -3.76 -4.74 20.89
CA TYR A 122 -2.67 -4.56 21.83
C TYR A 122 -1.32 -4.62 21.10
N GLU A 123 -0.54 -3.55 21.15
CA GLU A 123 0.80 -3.48 20.59
C GLU A 123 1.86 -3.90 21.63
N LEU A 124 2.86 -4.67 21.22
CA LEU A 124 4.02 -5.03 22.03
C LEU A 124 5.09 -3.93 21.98
N SER A 125 5.08 -3.02 22.95
CA SER A 125 6.12 -2.00 23.08
C SER A 125 7.02 -2.32 24.28
N LYS A 126 8.34 -2.47 24.06
CA LYS A 126 9.35 -2.69 25.12
C LYS A 126 9.06 -3.91 26.00
N GLY A 127 8.55 -4.99 25.38
CA GLY A 127 8.23 -6.25 26.06
C GLY A 127 6.92 -6.23 26.87
N ILE A 128 6.11 -5.17 26.74
CA ILE A 128 4.84 -5.03 27.44
C ILE A 128 3.74 -4.80 26.40
N TRP A 129 2.66 -5.57 26.52
CA TRP A 129 1.44 -5.39 25.74
C TRP A 129 0.69 -4.16 26.23
N LYS A 130 0.41 -3.23 25.32
CA LYS A 130 -0.35 -2.01 25.60
C LYS A 130 -1.59 -1.99 24.73
N LEU A 131 -2.73 -1.70 25.34
CA LEU A 131 -3.96 -1.44 24.59
C LEU A 131 -3.75 -0.19 23.74
N VAL A 132 -3.97 -0.33 22.43
CA VAL A 132 -4.01 0.79 21.48
C VAL A 132 -5.47 1.19 21.29
N GLY A 133 -5.74 2.49 21.22
CA GLY A 133 -7.09 2.98 20.92
C GLY A 133 -7.47 2.56 19.51
N ILE A 134 -8.75 2.23 19.30
CA ILE A 134 -9.31 2.12 17.95
C ILE A 134 -10.06 3.44 17.72
N ASP A 135 -9.51 4.29 16.88
CA ASP A 135 -10.05 5.62 16.60
C ASP A 135 -11.20 5.57 15.57
N GLN A 136 -11.92 6.67 15.38
CA GLN A 136 -13.17 6.67 14.60
C GLN A 136 -12.95 6.48 13.08
N ASP A 137 -11.80 6.93 12.62
CA ASP A 137 -11.25 6.81 11.27
C ASP A 137 -10.55 5.47 11.02
N GLU A 138 -10.39 4.64 12.05
CA GLU A 138 -9.79 3.32 11.92
C GLU A 138 -10.85 2.22 11.74
N ALA A 139 -10.58 1.29 10.84
CA ALA A 139 -11.36 0.07 10.64
C ALA A 139 -10.44 -1.15 10.62
N PHE A 140 -10.96 -2.25 11.14
CA PHE A 140 -10.28 -3.54 11.14
C PHE A 140 -11.12 -4.58 10.41
N THR A 141 -10.51 -5.26 9.45
CA THR A 141 -11.13 -6.39 8.74
C THR A 141 -10.24 -7.61 8.82
N VAL A 142 -10.87 -8.79 8.89
CA VAL A 142 -10.18 -10.07 8.74
C VAL A 142 -10.46 -10.60 7.34
N VAL A 143 -9.41 -10.91 6.60
CA VAL A 143 -9.49 -11.36 5.22
C VAL A 143 -8.61 -12.57 5.02
N SER A 144 -9.07 -13.53 4.21
CA SER A 144 -8.31 -14.72 3.85
C SER A 144 -7.89 -14.63 2.39
N LEU A 145 -6.59 -14.65 2.13
CA LEU A 145 -6.02 -14.62 0.78
C LEU A 145 -5.13 -15.84 0.59
N ASP A 146 -5.39 -16.63 -0.46
CA ASP A 146 -4.68 -17.89 -0.75
C ASP A 146 -4.56 -18.84 0.45
N GLY A 147 -5.56 -18.84 1.34
CA GLY A 147 -5.60 -19.68 2.54
C GLY A 147 -4.80 -19.14 3.73
N VAL A 148 -4.34 -17.89 3.66
CA VAL A 148 -3.66 -17.17 4.74
C VAL A 148 -4.57 -16.07 5.27
N ASP A 149 -4.74 -16.01 6.59
CA ASP A 149 -5.54 -14.98 7.24
C ASP A 149 -4.70 -13.74 7.56
N TYR A 150 -5.28 -12.58 7.29
CA TYR A 150 -4.72 -11.28 7.60
C TYR A 150 -5.70 -10.50 8.45
N VAL A 151 -5.17 -9.80 9.45
CA VAL A 151 -5.87 -8.63 10.01
C VAL A 151 -5.40 -7.43 9.20
N VAL A 152 -6.33 -6.67 8.65
CA VAL A 152 -6.08 -5.43 7.93
C VAL A 152 -6.58 -4.30 8.81
N LYS A 153 -5.69 -3.38 9.16
CA LYS A 153 -6.05 -2.09 9.74
C LYS A 153 -6.08 -1.07 8.60
N THR A 154 -7.09 -0.23 8.54
CA THR A 154 -7.18 0.89 7.61
C THR A 154 -7.56 2.15 8.37
N GLU A 155 -6.86 3.25 8.10
CA GLU A 155 -7.10 4.56 8.70
C GLU A 155 -7.46 5.55 7.59
N GLN A 156 -8.59 6.23 7.74
CA GLN A 156 -9.07 7.21 6.77
C GLN A 156 -8.26 8.50 6.88
N GLU A 157 -7.54 8.82 5.82
CA GLU A 157 -6.74 10.03 5.72
C GLU A 157 -7.41 11.08 4.83
N ARG A 158 -6.90 12.30 4.88
CA ARG A 158 -7.45 13.41 4.08
C ARG A 158 -7.46 13.11 2.58
N ASP A 159 -6.39 12.45 2.10
CA ASP A 159 -6.08 12.27 0.68
C ASP A 159 -5.93 10.78 0.32
N GLY A 160 -6.53 9.85 1.09
CA GLY A 160 -6.49 8.42 0.82
C GLY A 160 -6.78 7.59 2.07
N VAL A 161 -6.28 6.36 2.08
CA VAL A 161 -6.31 5.45 3.22
C VAL A 161 -4.90 4.98 3.53
N GLU A 162 -4.48 5.12 4.79
CA GLU A 162 -3.31 4.39 5.32
C GLU A 162 -3.75 2.98 5.73
N PHE A 163 -2.89 1.99 5.53
CA PHE A 163 -3.23 0.62 5.87
C PHE A 163 -2.04 -0.19 6.36
N GLU A 164 -2.35 -1.18 7.19
CA GLU A 164 -1.39 -2.13 7.75
C GLU A 164 -1.95 -3.54 7.65
N LEU A 165 -1.09 -4.52 7.33
CA LEU A 165 -1.44 -5.93 7.30
C LEU A 165 -0.65 -6.69 8.36
N PHE A 166 -1.38 -7.50 9.11
CA PHE A 166 -0.81 -8.35 10.14
C PHE A 166 -1.09 -9.82 9.85
N ARG A 167 -0.13 -10.68 10.18
CA ARG A 167 -0.22 -12.13 10.00
C ARG A 167 0.26 -12.89 11.23
N ASP A 168 -0.43 -13.96 11.58
CA ASP A 168 -0.05 -14.92 12.63
C ASP A 168 0.34 -16.26 11.99
N ASP A 169 1.61 -16.36 11.58
CA ASP A 169 2.12 -17.51 10.84
C ASP A 169 2.23 -18.79 11.68
N ASN A 170 2.36 -18.66 13.00
CA ASN A 170 2.58 -19.79 13.92
C ASN A 170 1.34 -20.15 14.76
N GLN A 171 0.26 -19.37 14.64
CA GLN A 171 -1.03 -19.54 15.33
C GLN A 171 -0.92 -19.45 16.86
N ASP A 172 0.00 -18.65 17.38
CA ASP A 172 0.16 -18.41 18.83
C ASP A 172 -0.66 -17.23 19.35
N GLY A 173 -1.39 -16.55 18.47
CA GLY A 173 -2.20 -15.37 18.75
C GLY A 173 -1.41 -14.06 18.76
N VAL A 174 -0.13 -14.07 18.36
CA VAL A 174 0.71 -12.89 18.16
C VAL A 174 0.84 -12.60 16.67
N TRP A 175 0.21 -11.53 16.25
CA TRP A 175 0.18 -11.07 14.87
C TRP A 175 1.38 -10.15 14.62
N THR A 176 2.10 -10.35 13.53
CA THR A 176 3.23 -9.51 13.13
C THR A 176 2.80 -8.58 12.01
N ARG A 177 3.11 -7.27 12.09
CA ARG A 177 2.91 -6.35 10.96
C ARG A 177 3.87 -6.72 9.84
N ILE A 178 3.31 -7.23 8.74
CA ILE A 178 4.08 -7.67 7.57
C ILE A 178 4.05 -6.65 6.44
N ALA A 179 3.07 -5.74 6.43
CA ALA A 179 3.04 -4.66 5.47
C ALA A 179 2.41 -3.40 6.05
N GLU A 180 2.80 -2.26 5.50
CA GLU A 180 2.22 -0.94 5.71
C GLU A 180 2.16 -0.22 4.36
N GLY A 181 1.21 0.69 4.16
CA GLY A 181 1.07 1.37 2.89
C GLY A 181 -0.01 2.44 2.87
N GLU A 182 -0.14 3.06 1.71
CA GLU A 182 -1.13 4.08 1.40
C GLU A 182 -1.88 3.69 0.12
N ALA A 183 -3.17 3.98 0.07
CA ALA A 183 -4.03 3.67 -1.07
C ALA A 183 -4.93 4.87 -1.42
N GLY A 184 -4.96 5.24 -2.71
CA GLY A 184 -5.94 6.16 -3.26
C GLY A 184 -7.27 5.45 -3.56
N ALA A 185 -8.29 6.22 -3.95
CA ALA A 185 -9.66 5.73 -4.16
C ALA A 185 -9.79 4.51 -5.11
N GLY A 186 -8.89 4.36 -6.10
CA GLY A 186 -8.88 3.20 -7.01
C GLY A 186 -8.55 1.86 -6.34
N PHE A 187 -7.99 1.88 -5.13
CA PHE A 187 -7.55 0.72 -4.36
C PHE A 187 -8.37 0.52 -3.07
N VAL A 188 -9.48 1.23 -2.92
CA VAL A 188 -10.33 1.21 -1.72
C VAL A 188 -11.73 0.75 -2.12
N ASP A 189 -12.28 -0.23 -1.41
CA ASP A 189 -13.67 -0.64 -1.56
C ASP A 189 -14.57 0.52 -1.12
N ALA A 190 -15.29 1.11 -2.07
CA ALA A 190 -16.15 2.27 -1.84
C ALA A 190 -17.32 2.00 -0.85
N SER A 191 -17.66 0.74 -0.60
CA SER A 191 -18.73 0.34 0.31
C SER A 191 -18.27 0.18 1.76
N THR A 192 -17.04 -0.25 1.98
CA THR A 192 -16.46 -0.47 3.32
C THR A 192 -15.47 0.60 3.74
N GLY A 193 -14.91 1.34 2.78
CA GLY A 193 -13.80 2.27 2.99
C GLY A 193 -12.47 1.58 3.29
N THR A 194 -12.38 0.26 3.11
CA THR A 194 -11.16 -0.51 3.38
C THR A 194 -10.39 -0.78 2.09
N VAL A 195 -9.09 -0.99 2.19
CA VAL A 195 -8.25 -1.34 1.02
C VAL A 195 -8.77 -2.63 0.37
N ASP A 196 -8.95 -2.59 -0.94
CA ASP A 196 -9.22 -3.78 -1.75
C ASP A 196 -7.90 -4.53 -1.96
N LEU A 197 -7.76 -5.69 -1.30
CA LEU A 197 -6.55 -6.49 -1.42
C LEU A 197 -6.48 -7.27 -2.74
N VAL A 198 -7.55 -7.28 -3.54
CA VAL A 198 -7.51 -7.82 -4.90
C VAL A 198 -6.56 -6.95 -5.74
N GLY A 199 -5.50 -7.56 -6.25
CA GLY A 199 -4.43 -6.84 -6.97
C GLY A 199 -3.28 -6.37 -6.09
N VAL A 200 -3.48 -6.24 -4.77
CA VAL A 200 -2.39 -6.00 -3.79
C VAL A 200 -1.68 -7.30 -3.39
N GLN A 201 -2.40 -8.43 -3.39
CA GLN A 201 -1.87 -9.74 -2.99
C GLN A 201 -0.55 -10.12 -3.68
N ILE A 202 -0.37 -9.73 -4.94
CA ILE A 202 0.86 -10.03 -5.70
C ILE A 202 2.11 -9.42 -5.06
N TYR A 203 1.96 -8.35 -4.27
CA TYR A 203 3.07 -7.70 -3.58
C TYR A 203 3.40 -8.36 -2.23
N LEU A 204 2.43 -9.10 -1.65
CA LEU A 204 2.59 -9.76 -0.36
C LEU A 204 3.49 -11.00 -0.42
N ASP A 205 3.79 -11.50 -1.62
CA ASP A 205 4.72 -12.61 -1.86
C ASP A 205 6.13 -12.33 -1.28
N ALA A 206 6.51 -11.06 -1.14
CA ALA A 206 7.76 -10.70 -0.47
C ALA A 206 7.84 -11.20 0.98
N ALA A 207 6.70 -11.33 1.67
CA ALA A 207 6.59 -11.81 3.05
C ALA A 207 6.60 -13.34 3.19
N ILE A 208 6.76 -14.10 2.10
CA ILE A 208 6.80 -15.57 2.16
C ILE A 208 7.94 -16.05 3.07
N GLY A 209 7.61 -16.96 3.98
CA GLY A 209 8.57 -17.62 4.87
C GLY A 209 9.02 -16.77 6.07
N MET A 210 8.31 -15.68 6.37
CA MET A 210 8.42 -15.05 7.69
C MET A 210 7.84 -16.01 8.74
N VAL A 211 8.55 -16.19 9.85
CA VAL A 211 8.09 -16.98 10.99
C VAL A 211 8.05 -16.03 12.19
N GLY A 212 6.84 -15.78 12.69
CA GLY A 212 6.57 -15.08 13.95
C GLY A 212 6.92 -15.94 15.16
#